data_AF-A0A9P0PXH5-F1
#
_entry.id   AF-A0A9P0PXH5-F1
#
_cell.length_a   1.000
_cell.length_b   1.000
_cell.length_c   1.000
_cell.angle_alpha   90.00
_cell.angle_beta   90.00
_cell.angle_gamma   90.00
#
_symmetry.space_group_name_H-M   'P 1'
#
loop_
_entity.id
_entity.type
_entity.pdbx_description
1 polymer ?
#
loop_
_entity_poly.entity_id
_entity_poly.type
_entity_poly.pdbx_seq_one_letter_code
_entity_poly.pdbx_strand_id
1 'polypeptide(L)'
;MYLKRHSRSFANGFYRCLSESVPKKDVEPTKDDLKRTAENRIPFSRELVYFLTANPHLSSVKKYIPPRHLAVTRAPENLYLICPNVAKSIANIVFPHLRSTKSQVIAETNAGLGLITTELLEKGVDLIRLYEMCSDFRRELKEFGDVYPGRVELFTKDIFHLYRYAFIDKQDNGNRVEALLQGVSKRNWSDEPVMTIIGTMCNLYFLKYLIKSLVLQTGPTLYGRIKLFALMRPRDYAVSTYVIGYTVRWRLNVNDFVKIRFFPFNSRNTNNTEFSCTVFKVT
;
A
#
# COMPACT_ATOMS: atom_id res chain seq x y z
N MET A 1 -33.01 15.10 -24.68
CA MET A 1 -33.44 13.90 -23.92
C MET A 1 -32.44 13.69 -22.78
N TYR A 2 -32.78 14.11 -21.56
CA TYR A 2 -31.89 14.10 -20.39
C TYR A 2 -32.03 12.77 -19.62
N LEU A 3 -30.96 11.97 -19.55
CA LEU A 3 -30.89 10.80 -18.67
C LEU A 3 -30.13 11.16 -17.39
N LYS A 4 -30.90 11.24 -16.29
CA LYS A 4 -30.45 11.47 -14.91
C LYS A 4 -29.68 10.25 -14.41
N ARG A 5 -28.43 10.47 -13.98
CA ARG A 5 -27.56 9.49 -13.30
C ARG A 5 -28.16 9.05 -11.96
N HIS A 6 -28.54 7.79 -11.83
CA HIS A 6 -28.70 7.11 -10.53
C HIS A 6 -27.51 6.15 -10.31
N SER A 7 -26.47 6.59 -9.60
CA SER A 7 -25.47 5.66 -9.03
C SER A 7 -24.71 6.21 -7.80
N ARG A 8 -25.34 7.08 -7.00
CA ARG A 8 -24.78 7.57 -5.72
C ARG A 8 -25.40 6.93 -4.46
N SER A 9 -26.36 6.00 -4.61
CA SER A 9 -27.12 5.46 -3.46
C SER A 9 -26.40 4.32 -2.71
N PHE A 10 -25.71 3.42 -3.42
CA PHE A 10 -25.24 2.17 -2.80
C PHE A 10 -24.07 2.34 -1.82
N ALA A 11 -23.15 3.25 -2.12
CA ALA A 11 -21.98 3.50 -1.28
C ALA A 11 -22.35 4.18 0.05
N ASN A 12 -23.35 5.06 0.06
CA ASN A 12 -23.79 5.75 1.28
C ASN A 12 -24.67 4.87 2.19
N GLY A 13 -25.45 3.95 1.61
CA GLY A 13 -26.24 2.99 2.40
C GLY A 13 -25.38 1.99 3.17
N PHE A 14 -24.28 1.53 2.57
CA PHE A 14 -23.41 0.52 3.18
C PHE A 14 -22.64 1.03 4.41
N TYR A 15 -22.27 2.33 4.44
CA TYR A 15 -21.62 2.92 5.61
C TYR A 15 -22.58 3.17 6.79
N ARG A 16 -23.88 3.32 6.54
CA ARG A 16 -24.89 3.58 7.60
C ARG A 16 -25.23 2.31 8.39
N CYS A 17 -25.21 1.16 7.73
CA CYS A 17 -25.52 -0.13 8.35
C CYS A 17 -24.42 -0.65 9.29
N LEU A 18 -23.17 -0.18 9.15
CA LEU A 18 -22.04 -0.61 9.99
C LEU A 18 -21.91 0.17 11.30
N SER A 19 -22.66 1.25 11.50
CA SER A 19 -22.68 2.01 12.77
C SER A 19 -23.75 1.55 13.75
N GLU A 20 -24.64 0.64 13.36
CA GLU A 20 -25.85 0.28 14.13
C GLU A 20 -25.70 -0.97 15.03
N SER A 21 -24.54 -1.63 15.05
CA SER A 21 -24.38 -2.92 15.76
C SER A 21 -23.76 -2.86 17.16
N VAL A 22 -23.75 -1.69 17.82
CA VAL A 22 -23.38 -1.59 19.25
C VAL A 22 -24.51 -0.87 20.00
N PRO A 23 -25.23 -1.52 20.94
CA PRO A 23 -26.21 -0.82 21.75
C PRO A 23 -25.46 0.12 22.70
N LYS A 24 -25.37 1.40 22.33
CA LYS A 24 -25.06 2.48 23.27
C LYS A 24 -26.38 2.87 23.93
N LYS A 25 -26.37 3.08 25.24
CA LYS A 25 -27.44 3.84 25.90
C LYS A 25 -27.44 5.23 25.27
N ASP A 26 -28.48 5.54 24.51
CA ASP A 26 -28.63 6.82 23.82
C ASP A 26 -28.96 7.92 24.83
N VAL A 27 -27.91 8.55 25.36
CA VAL A 27 -28.01 9.93 25.82
C VAL A 27 -27.62 10.78 24.62
N GLU A 28 -28.58 11.44 24.00
CA GLU A 28 -28.31 12.38 22.89
C GLU A 28 -27.32 13.45 23.39
N PRO A 29 -26.11 13.55 22.81
CA PRO A 29 -25.14 14.54 23.26
C PRO A 29 -25.69 15.94 22.98
N THR A 30 -25.69 16.79 24.00
CA THR A 30 -26.17 18.16 23.84
C THR A 30 -25.23 18.93 22.89
N LYS A 31 -25.75 19.99 22.27
CA LYS A 31 -24.95 20.85 21.36
C LYS A 31 -23.70 21.42 22.05
N ASP A 32 -23.73 21.56 23.37
CA ASP A 32 -22.61 22.00 24.19
C ASP A 32 -21.56 20.90 24.42
N ASP A 33 -21.97 19.63 24.52
CA ASP A 33 -21.05 18.49 24.57
C ASP A 33 -20.29 18.30 23.25
N LEU A 34 -20.98 18.48 22.12
CA LEU A 34 -20.36 18.44 20.79
C LEU A 34 -19.36 19.60 20.58
N LYS A 35 -19.66 20.79 21.11
CA LYS A 35 -18.74 21.94 21.11
C LYS A 35 -17.52 21.69 21.99
N ARG A 36 -17.71 21.23 23.23
CA ARG A 36 -16.61 20.89 24.16
C ARG A 36 -15.68 19.81 23.61
N THR A 37 -16.22 18.82 22.91
CA THR A 37 -15.43 17.73 22.29
C THR A 37 -14.64 18.22 21.07
N ALA A 38 -15.11 19.25 20.37
CA ALA A 38 -14.40 19.86 19.25
C ALA A 38 -13.30 20.82 19.71
N GLU A 39 -13.53 21.56 20.80
CA GLU A 39 -12.58 22.53 21.38
C GLU A 39 -11.40 21.86 22.11
N ASN A 40 -11.60 20.66 22.67
CA ASN A 40 -10.55 19.89 23.36
C ASN A 40 -9.72 18.97 22.46
N ARG A 41 -9.96 18.94 21.14
CA ARG A 41 -9.11 18.16 20.23
C ARG A 41 -7.78 18.87 20.02
N ILE A 42 -6.73 18.28 20.57
CA ILE A 42 -5.35 18.68 20.29
C ILE A 42 -5.17 18.71 18.76
N PRO A 43 -4.69 19.83 18.17
CA PRO A 43 -4.37 19.87 16.75
C PRO A 43 -3.40 18.75 16.39
N PHE A 44 -3.70 17.97 15.35
CA PHE A 44 -2.87 16.81 14.94
C PHE A 44 -1.40 17.19 14.64
N SER A 45 -1.11 18.45 14.33
CA SER A 45 0.27 18.96 14.22
C SER A 45 1.00 18.93 15.57
N ARG A 46 0.30 19.24 16.68
CA ARG A 46 0.84 19.06 18.04
C ARG A 46 0.99 17.59 18.40
N GLU A 47 0.09 16.72 17.93
CA GLU A 47 0.20 15.27 18.13
C GLU A 47 1.43 14.68 17.42
N LEU A 48 1.71 15.10 16.19
CA LEU A 48 2.90 14.69 15.45
C LEU A 48 4.19 15.22 16.10
N VAL A 49 4.21 16.48 16.52
CA VAL A 49 5.36 17.05 17.25
C VAL A 49 5.56 16.34 18.58
N TYR A 50 4.49 16.06 19.31
CA TYR A 50 4.54 15.28 20.55
C TYR A 50 5.08 13.88 20.27
N PHE A 51 4.58 13.18 19.26
CA PHE A 51 5.05 11.85 18.87
C PHE A 51 6.55 11.85 18.55
N LEU A 52 7.03 12.81 17.75
CA LEU A 52 8.46 12.94 17.44
C LEU A 52 9.32 13.28 18.67
N THR A 53 8.76 14.02 19.64
CA THR A 53 9.46 14.41 20.87
C THR A 53 9.48 13.27 21.89
N ALA A 54 8.39 12.52 22.00
CA ALA A 54 8.23 11.36 22.88
C ALA A 54 9.03 10.14 22.39
N ASN A 55 9.52 10.15 21.15
CA ASN A 55 10.29 9.07 20.54
C ASN A 55 11.70 9.55 20.13
N PRO A 56 12.67 9.62 21.06
CA PRO A 56 14.02 10.15 20.81
C PRO A 56 14.78 9.46 19.68
N HIS A 57 14.50 8.18 19.43
CA HIS A 57 15.09 7.41 18.34
C HIS A 57 14.74 7.94 16.93
N LEU A 58 13.74 8.81 16.81
CA LEU A 58 13.34 9.47 15.54
C LEU A 58 14.06 10.80 15.31
N SER A 59 14.85 11.29 16.27
CA SER A 59 15.55 12.58 16.19
C SER A 59 16.50 12.67 14.99
N SER A 60 17.21 11.58 14.69
CA SER A 60 18.11 11.47 13.53
C SER A 60 17.39 11.58 12.20
N VAL A 61 16.14 11.11 12.13
CA VAL A 61 15.30 11.07 10.93
C VAL A 61 14.59 12.40 10.72
N LYS A 62 14.23 13.11 11.80
CA LYS A 62 13.45 14.36 11.78
C LYS A 62 14.02 15.42 10.82
N LYS A 63 15.35 15.54 10.73
CA LYS A 63 16.02 16.53 9.85
C LYS A 63 15.79 16.27 8.36
N TYR A 64 15.47 15.03 7.97
CA TYR A 64 15.25 14.64 6.58
C TYR A 64 13.78 14.70 6.16
N ILE A 65 12.85 14.94 7.10
CA ILE A 65 11.42 15.04 6.78
C ILE A 65 11.12 16.45 6.26
N PRO A 66 10.67 16.62 5.00
CA PRO A 66 10.37 17.95 4.49
C PRO A 66 9.22 18.58 5.28
N PRO A 67 9.27 19.90 5.60
CA PRO A 67 8.27 20.55 6.45
C PRO A 67 6.82 20.38 5.96
N ARG A 68 6.60 20.28 4.65
CA ARG A 68 5.27 20.04 4.06
C ARG A 68 4.62 18.72 4.51
N HIS A 69 5.43 17.71 4.86
CA HIS A 69 4.94 16.42 5.34
C HIS A 69 4.66 16.41 6.84
N LEU A 70 5.01 17.48 7.55
CA LEU A 70 4.62 17.71 8.95
C LEU A 70 3.25 18.40 9.06
N ALA A 71 2.73 18.90 7.94
CA ALA A 71 1.41 19.53 7.88
C ALA A 71 0.29 18.47 7.84
N VAL A 72 -0.79 18.75 8.57
CA VAL A 72 -1.92 17.84 8.71
C VAL A 72 -2.77 17.84 7.44
N THR A 73 -2.99 16.66 6.86
CA THR A 73 -3.97 16.46 5.79
C THR A 73 -4.97 15.37 6.21
N ARG A 74 -6.27 15.59 5.98
CA ARG A 74 -7.32 14.63 6.36
C ARG A 74 -7.28 13.34 5.53
N ALA A 75 -6.76 13.43 4.31
CA ALA A 75 -6.63 12.33 3.37
C ALA A 75 -5.28 12.46 2.65
N PRO A 76 -4.17 12.04 3.29
CA PRO A 76 -2.87 12.10 2.64
C PRO A 76 -2.90 11.22 1.40
N GLU A 77 -2.39 11.76 0.29
CA GLU A 77 -2.23 11.00 -0.96
C GLU A 77 -1.13 9.94 -0.80
N ASN A 78 -0.08 10.27 -0.04
CA ASN A 78 1.09 9.43 0.20
C ASN A 78 1.32 9.26 1.70
N LEU A 79 1.69 8.05 2.10
CA LEU A 79 2.13 7.69 3.45
C LEU A 79 3.62 7.37 3.34
N TYR A 80 4.39 7.60 4.41
CA TYR A 80 5.82 7.32 4.42
C TYR A 80 6.20 6.70 5.76
N LEU A 81 7.16 5.77 5.71
CA LEU A 81 7.73 5.18 6.90
C LEU A 81 8.84 6.08 7.44
N ILE A 82 8.75 6.44 8.73
CA ILE A 82 9.74 7.30 9.40
C ILE A 82 10.49 6.61 10.55
N CYS A 83 10.07 5.42 10.97
CA CYS A 83 10.66 4.72 12.11
C CYS A 83 11.64 3.62 11.63
N PRO A 84 12.95 3.74 11.93
CA PRO A 84 13.94 2.73 11.54
C PRO A 84 13.68 1.36 12.15
N ASN A 85 13.22 1.30 13.41
CA ASN A 85 12.91 0.04 14.08
C ASN A 85 11.78 -0.73 13.37
N VAL A 86 10.77 0.00 12.89
CA VAL A 86 9.67 -0.58 12.10
C VAL A 86 10.19 -1.02 10.72
N ALA A 87 11.07 -0.24 10.09
CA ALA A 87 11.69 -0.61 8.81
C ALA A 87 12.46 -1.93 8.92
N LYS A 88 13.30 -2.07 9.96
CA LYS A 88 14.01 -3.30 10.29
C LYS A 88 13.08 -4.48 10.52
N SER A 89 11.97 -4.26 11.23
CA SER A 89 10.96 -5.30 11.48
C SER A 89 10.29 -5.75 10.18
N ILE A 90 9.90 -4.81 9.31
CA ILE A 90 9.35 -5.10 7.98
C ILE A 90 10.38 -5.88 7.15
N ALA A 91 11.62 -5.42 7.10
CA ALA A 91 12.68 -6.08 6.34
C ALA A 91 12.93 -7.50 6.84
N ASN A 92 12.93 -7.74 8.16
CA ASN A 92 13.07 -9.09 8.73
C ASN A 92 11.94 -10.04 8.29
N ILE A 93 10.72 -9.52 8.14
CA ILE A 93 9.57 -10.32 7.70
C ILE A 93 9.62 -10.55 6.18
N VAL A 94 9.96 -9.53 5.41
CA VAL A 94 9.92 -9.59 3.95
C VAL A 94 11.13 -10.32 3.38
N PHE A 95 12.32 -10.15 3.95
CA PHE A 95 13.55 -10.66 3.37
C PHE A 95 13.60 -12.20 3.14
N PRO A 96 13.12 -13.06 4.06
CA PRO A 96 13.02 -14.50 3.81
C PRO A 96 12.18 -14.86 2.59
N HIS A 97 11.25 -13.98 2.21
CA HIS A 97 10.38 -14.13 1.06
C HIS A 97 10.97 -13.62 -0.26
N LEU A 98 12.13 -12.96 -0.22
CA LEU A 98 12.86 -12.43 -1.38
C LEU A 98 14.02 -13.36 -1.81
N ARG A 99 14.66 -14.04 -0.84
CA ARG A 99 15.86 -14.88 -1.05
C ARG A 99 15.70 -16.03 -2.05
N SER A 100 14.48 -16.47 -2.32
CA SER A 100 14.20 -17.63 -3.18
C SER A 100 14.32 -17.34 -4.69
N THR A 101 14.42 -16.08 -5.11
CA THR A 101 14.02 -15.71 -6.48
C THR A 101 15.02 -14.79 -7.19
N LYS A 102 16.10 -15.36 -7.74
CA LYS A 102 17.19 -14.63 -8.44
C LYS A 102 16.75 -13.73 -9.61
N SER A 103 15.54 -13.89 -10.11
CA SER A 103 15.05 -13.19 -11.31
C SER A 103 13.81 -12.33 -11.04
N GLN A 104 13.45 -12.13 -9.77
CA GLN A 104 12.27 -11.36 -9.38
C GLN A 104 12.60 -9.87 -9.26
N VAL A 105 11.75 -9.02 -9.82
CA VAL A 105 11.86 -7.57 -9.59
C VAL A 105 11.38 -7.24 -8.18
N ILE A 106 12.23 -6.58 -7.39
CA ILE A 106 11.88 -6.09 -6.06
C ILE A 106 11.64 -4.60 -6.17
N ALA A 107 10.44 -4.17 -5.80
CA ALA A 107 10.01 -2.78 -5.90
C ALA A 107 9.57 -2.26 -4.53
N GLU A 108 10.15 -1.15 -4.10
CA GLU A 108 9.62 -0.34 -3.01
C GLU A 108 8.86 0.85 -3.60
N THR A 109 7.63 1.09 -3.13
CA THR A 109 6.83 2.25 -3.53
C THR A 109 6.53 3.18 -2.36
N ASN A 110 6.54 4.48 -2.62
CA ASN A 110 6.55 5.53 -1.61
C ASN A 110 7.70 5.32 -0.62
N ALA A 111 8.91 5.13 -1.17
CA ALA A 111 10.11 4.81 -0.40
C ALA A 111 10.45 5.88 0.64
N GLY A 112 10.10 7.15 0.39
CA GLY A 112 10.36 8.26 1.28
C GLY A 112 11.84 8.38 1.61
N LEU A 113 12.20 8.08 2.86
CA LEU A 113 13.58 8.12 3.33
C LEU A 113 14.39 6.86 3.01
N GLY A 114 13.81 5.87 2.31
CA GLY A 114 14.50 4.65 1.90
C GLY A 114 14.87 3.73 3.06
N LEU A 115 14.17 3.82 4.19
CA LEU A 115 14.50 3.02 5.39
C LEU A 115 14.35 1.51 5.15
N ILE A 116 13.29 1.09 4.44
CA ILE A 116 13.09 -0.33 4.12
C ILE A 116 14.15 -0.79 3.12
N THR A 117 14.39 -0.01 2.06
CA THR A 117 15.46 -0.27 1.09
C THR A 117 16.82 -0.45 1.74
N THR A 118 17.21 0.45 2.65
CA THR A 118 18.49 0.37 3.37
C THR A 118 18.63 -0.98 4.07
N GLU A 119 17.62 -1.36 4.88
CA GLU A 119 17.61 -2.63 5.61
C GLU A 119 17.62 -3.85 4.67
N LEU A 120 16.95 -3.78 3.51
CA LEU A 120 16.93 -4.87 2.54
C LEU A 120 18.26 -5.01 1.79
N LEU A 121 18.89 -3.90 1.39
CA LEU A 121 20.19 -3.89 0.73
C LEU A 121 21.29 -4.39 1.67
N GLU A 122 21.27 -3.98 2.94
CA GLU A 122 22.20 -4.47 3.97
C GLU A 122 22.06 -5.97 4.23
N LYS A 123 20.85 -6.52 4.09
CA LYS A 123 20.61 -7.97 4.18
C LYS A 123 21.06 -8.74 2.93
N GLY A 124 21.47 -8.06 1.86
CA GLY A 124 22.00 -8.67 0.65
C GLY A 124 20.99 -8.84 -0.48
N VAL A 125 19.96 -7.98 -0.57
CA VAL A 125 19.13 -7.91 -1.78
C VAL A 125 19.93 -7.28 -2.92
N ASP A 126 20.00 -7.92 -4.08
CA ASP A 126 20.87 -7.50 -5.18
C ASP A 126 20.48 -6.13 -5.78
N LEU A 127 19.20 -5.97 -6.15
CA LEU A 127 18.68 -4.78 -6.82
C LEU A 127 17.28 -4.44 -6.31
N ILE A 128 17.05 -3.16 -5.99
CA ILE A 128 15.73 -2.64 -5.59
C ILE A 128 15.33 -1.47 -6.48
N ARG A 129 14.10 -1.53 -7.00
CA ARG A 129 13.48 -0.41 -7.72
C ARG A 129 12.71 0.47 -6.75
N LEU A 130 13.05 1.75 -6.70
CA LEU A 130 12.39 2.73 -5.86
C LEU A 130 11.42 3.55 -6.69
N TYR A 131 10.17 3.59 -6.26
CA TYR A 131 9.11 4.39 -6.87
C TYR A 131 8.75 5.52 -5.91
N GLU A 132 9.15 6.74 -6.26
CA GLU A 132 8.96 7.92 -5.42
C GLU A 132 8.50 9.12 -6.25
N MET A 133 7.33 9.68 -5.92
CA MET A 133 6.80 10.85 -6.60
C MET A 133 7.31 12.16 -6.00
N CYS A 134 7.56 12.17 -4.68
CA CYS A 134 8.00 13.33 -3.93
C CYS A 134 9.40 13.78 -4.38
N SER A 135 9.51 14.99 -4.92
CA SER A 135 10.79 15.58 -5.34
C SER A 135 11.84 15.63 -4.24
N ASP A 136 11.41 15.91 -3.01
CA ASP A 136 12.30 16.17 -1.89
C ASP A 136 12.96 14.85 -1.45
N PHE A 137 12.16 13.79 -1.32
CA PHE A 137 12.66 12.45 -1.04
C PHE A 137 13.50 11.90 -2.19
N ARG A 138 13.12 12.14 -3.45
CA ARG A 138 13.94 11.76 -4.61
C ARG A 138 15.33 12.37 -4.59
N ARG A 139 15.50 13.57 -4.04
CA ARG A 139 16.83 14.18 -3.94
C ARG A 139 17.73 13.37 -3.02
N GLU A 140 17.23 13.00 -1.85
CA GLU A 140 17.96 12.16 -0.88
C GLU A 140 18.19 10.74 -1.44
N LEU A 141 17.17 10.15 -2.08
CA LEU A 141 17.28 8.81 -2.68
C LEU A 141 18.23 8.72 -3.88
N LYS A 142 18.64 9.84 -4.48
CA LYS A 142 19.69 9.82 -5.52
C LYS A 142 21.05 9.44 -4.94
N GLU A 143 21.34 9.84 -3.70
CA GLU A 143 22.59 9.52 -3.01
C GLU A 143 22.74 8.00 -2.77
N PHE A 144 21.63 7.24 -2.79
CA PHE A 144 21.68 5.78 -2.72
C PHE A 144 22.40 5.17 -3.92
N GLY A 145 22.42 5.85 -5.08
CA GLY A 145 23.20 5.40 -6.23
C GLY A 145 24.71 5.40 -5.97
N ASP A 146 25.19 6.32 -5.11
CA ASP A 146 26.60 6.42 -4.74
C ASP A 146 26.93 5.44 -3.60
N VAL A 147 26.03 5.28 -2.63
CA VAL A 147 26.20 4.36 -1.49
C VAL A 147 26.05 2.89 -1.90
N TYR A 148 25.14 2.60 -2.82
CA TYR A 148 24.81 1.25 -3.29
C TYR A 148 24.87 1.16 -4.83
N PRO A 149 26.08 1.29 -5.42
CA PRO A 149 26.25 1.39 -6.86
C PRO A 149 25.71 0.17 -7.60
N GLY A 150 24.84 0.41 -8.58
CA GLY A 150 24.21 -0.64 -9.40
C GLY A 150 23.15 -1.48 -8.69
N ARG A 151 22.81 -1.16 -7.43
CA ARG A 151 21.85 -1.92 -6.61
C ARG A 151 20.51 -1.20 -6.42
N VAL A 152 20.37 -0.01 -6.98
CA VAL A 152 19.17 0.82 -6.86
C VAL A 152 18.80 1.44 -8.21
N GLU A 153 17.52 1.38 -8.55
CA GLU A 153 16.94 2.08 -9.71
C GLU A 153 15.81 3.01 -9.24
N LEU A 154 15.91 4.31 -9.53
CA LEU A 154 14.93 5.31 -9.07
C LEU A 154 13.95 5.71 -10.18
N PHE A 155 12.66 5.53 -9.90
CA PHE A 155 11.54 5.90 -10.75
C PHE A 155 10.74 7.05 -10.13
N THR A 156 10.26 7.97 -10.97
CA THR A 156 9.54 9.20 -10.54
C THR A 156 8.03 9.05 -10.40
N LYS A 157 7.50 7.85 -10.62
CA LYS A 157 6.07 7.53 -10.58
C LYS A 157 5.81 6.50 -9.48
N ASP A 158 4.56 6.36 -9.07
CA ASP A 158 4.12 5.37 -8.06
C ASP A 158 3.44 4.17 -8.74
N ILE A 159 3.88 2.95 -8.40
CA ILE A 159 3.24 1.69 -8.86
C ILE A 159 1.78 1.60 -8.41
N PHE A 160 1.43 2.11 -7.23
CA PHE A 160 0.05 2.11 -6.74
C PHE A 160 -0.87 3.00 -7.58
N HIS A 161 -0.31 3.86 -8.43
CA HIS A 161 -1.06 4.64 -9.42
C HIS A 161 -1.20 3.96 -10.78
N LEU A 162 -0.81 2.68 -10.93
CA LEU A 162 -0.98 1.91 -12.16
C LEU A 162 -2.43 1.93 -12.70
N TYR A 163 -3.44 1.92 -11.83
CA TYR A 163 -4.84 2.01 -12.26
C TYR A 163 -5.15 3.32 -13.02
N ARG A 164 -4.51 4.42 -12.61
CA ARG A 164 -4.67 5.74 -13.23
C ARG A 164 -3.90 5.81 -14.53
N TYR A 165 -2.67 5.30 -14.55
CA TYR A 165 -1.86 5.23 -15.78
C TYR A 165 -2.52 4.35 -16.83
N ALA A 166 -3.03 3.17 -16.46
CA ALA A 166 -3.76 2.29 -17.36
C ALA A 166 -5.04 2.91 -17.93
N PHE A 167 -5.67 3.83 -17.20
CA PHE A 167 -6.82 4.57 -17.71
C PHE A 167 -6.39 5.64 -18.71
N ILE A 168 -5.37 6.44 -18.38
CA ILE A 168 -4.86 7.51 -19.26
C ILE A 168 -4.29 6.91 -20.55
N ASP A 169 -3.47 5.86 -20.44
CA ASP A 169 -2.87 5.17 -21.59
C ASP A 169 -3.92 4.64 -22.58
N LYS A 170 -5.13 4.32 -22.13
CA LYS A 170 -6.24 3.94 -23.04
C LYS A 170 -6.89 5.12 -23.77
N GLN A 171 -6.78 6.32 -23.21
CA GLN A 171 -7.34 7.53 -23.80
C GLN A 171 -6.38 8.16 -24.80
N ASP A 172 -5.07 8.10 -24.52
CA ASP A 172 -4.03 8.76 -25.32
C ASP A 172 -3.08 7.80 -26.03
N ASN A 173 -3.35 6.48 -25.98
CA ASN A 173 -2.47 5.42 -26.49
C ASN A 173 -1.03 5.51 -25.92
N GLY A 174 -0.89 5.98 -24.68
CA GLY A 174 0.38 6.05 -23.98
C GLY A 174 0.94 4.70 -23.55
N ASN A 175 2.19 4.71 -23.09
CA ASN A 175 2.95 3.53 -22.67
C ASN A 175 3.45 3.63 -21.21
N ARG A 176 2.74 4.39 -20.35
CA ARG A 176 3.20 4.68 -18.99
C ARG A 176 3.22 3.43 -18.11
N VAL A 177 2.27 2.51 -18.28
CA VAL A 177 2.24 1.22 -17.58
C VAL A 177 3.42 0.34 -18.00
N GLU A 178 3.68 0.26 -19.30
CA GLU A 178 4.79 -0.54 -19.84
C GLU A 178 6.15 -0.03 -19.34
N ALA A 179 6.34 1.30 -19.35
CA ALA A 179 7.55 1.92 -18.80
C ALA A 179 7.77 1.60 -17.31
N LEU A 180 6.71 1.47 -16.51
CA LEU A 180 6.83 1.09 -15.09
C LEU A 180 7.12 -0.39 -14.87
N LEU A 181 6.73 -1.24 -15.83
CA LEU A 181 6.97 -2.68 -15.79
C LEU A 181 8.16 -3.08 -16.66
N GLN A 182 8.95 -2.13 -17.13
CA GLN A 182 10.10 -2.38 -18.00
C GLN A 182 11.07 -3.35 -17.34
N GLY A 183 11.50 -4.39 -18.05
CA GLY A 183 12.41 -5.40 -17.53
C GLY A 183 11.77 -6.43 -16.58
N VAL A 184 10.45 -6.39 -16.35
CA VAL A 184 9.74 -7.49 -15.70
C VAL A 184 9.59 -8.63 -16.71
N SER A 185 10.22 -9.78 -16.44
CA SER A 185 10.10 -10.97 -17.29
C SER A 185 8.69 -11.55 -17.23
N LYS A 186 8.11 -11.92 -18.38
CA LYS A 186 6.86 -12.68 -18.41
C LYS A 186 7.10 -14.13 -17.95
N ARG A 187 6.24 -14.66 -17.09
CA ARG A 187 6.28 -16.05 -16.61
C ARG A 187 4.89 -16.66 -16.57
N ASN A 188 4.82 -17.98 -16.50
CA ASN A 188 3.55 -18.65 -16.28
C ASN A 188 3.04 -18.34 -14.88
N TRP A 189 1.71 -18.35 -14.71
CA TRP A 189 1.10 -18.05 -13.43
C TRP A 189 1.53 -19.00 -12.30
N SER A 190 1.76 -20.27 -12.65
CA SER A 190 2.19 -21.33 -11.73
C SER A 190 3.65 -21.17 -11.28
N ASP A 191 4.46 -20.38 -12.00
CA ASP A 191 5.86 -20.14 -11.67
C ASP A 191 5.98 -19.16 -10.49
N GLU A 192 7.20 -18.99 -9.97
CA GLU A 192 7.50 -18.02 -8.92
C GLU A 192 7.12 -16.57 -9.30
N PRO A 193 6.74 -15.71 -8.33
CA PRO A 193 6.28 -14.37 -8.63
C PRO A 193 7.32 -13.55 -9.39
N VAL A 194 6.86 -12.81 -10.40
CA VAL A 194 7.72 -11.99 -11.26
C VAL A 194 8.15 -10.68 -10.62
N MET A 195 7.34 -10.18 -9.68
CA MET A 195 7.59 -8.93 -8.98
C MET A 195 7.11 -9.03 -7.53
N THR A 196 7.88 -8.49 -6.59
CA THR A 196 7.41 -8.20 -5.22
C THR A 196 7.34 -6.69 -5.05
N ILE A 197 6.18 -6.19 -4.63
CA ILE A 197 5.96 -4.79 -4.31
C ILE A 197 5.85 -4.65 -2.80
N ILE A 198 6.62 -3.72 -2.23
CA ILE A 198 6.65 -3.37 -0.81
C ILE A 198 6.32 -1.89 -0.72
N GLY A 199 5.45 -1.48 0.20
CA GLY A 199 5.23 -0.05 0.42
C GLY A 199 3.94 0.28 1.11
N THR A 200 3.74 1.57 1.36
CA THR A 200 2.56 2.10 2.03
C THR A 200 1.46 2.43 1.04
N MET A 201 0.31 1.75 1.19
CA MET A 201 -0.85 1.89 0.32
C MET A 201 -1.91 2.77 0.99
N CYS A 202 -2.11 3.97 0.45
CA CYS A 202 -3.03 4.96 1.00
C CYS A 202 -4.50 4.73 0.62
N ASN A 203 -4.76 3.94 -0.43
CA ASN A 203 -6.11 3.70 -0.94
C ASN A 203 -6.22 2.30 -1.54
N LEU A 204 -7.45 1.81 -1.68
CA LEU A 204 -7.72 0.46 -2.21
C LEU A 204 -7.89 0.42 -3.74
N TYR A 205 -7.65 1.52 -4.46
CA TYR A 205 -7.85 1.54 -5.92
C TYR A 205 -6.85 0.62 -6.63
N PHE A 206 -5.60 0.59 -6.17
CA PHE A 206 -4.61 -0.34 -6.68
C PHE A 206 -5.03 -1.79 -6.51
N LEU A 207 -5.50 -2.17 -5.32
CA LEU A 207 -5.96 -3.53 -5.05
C LEU A 207 -7.17 -3.91 -5.91
N LYS A 208 -8.16 -3.01 -6.04
CA LYS A 208 -9.31 -3.20 -6.94
C LYS A 208 -8.87 -3.38 -8.39
N TYR A 209 -7.88 -2.60 -8.82
CA TYR A 209 -7.29 -2.72 -10.14
C TYR A 209 -6.58 -4.05 -10.34
N LEU A 210 -5.81 -4.54 -9.36
CA LEU A 210 -5.18 -5.86 -9.43
C LEU A 210 -6.21 -6.99 -9.51
N ILE A 211 -7.28 -6.93 -8.70
CA ILE A 211 -8.36 -7.92 -8.75
C ILE A 211 -9.03 -7.92 -10.12
N LYS A 212 -9.36 -6.74 -10.65
CA LYS A 212 -9.95 -6.61 -11.99
C LYS A 212 -9.00 -7.13 -13.07
N SER A 213 -7.72 -6.79 -12.97
CA SER A 213 -6.67 -7.23 -13.88
C SER A 213 -6.53 -8.75 -13.89
N LEU A 214 -6.61 -9.37 -12.71
CA LEU A 214 -6.58 -10.82 -12.55
C LEU A 214 -7.79 -11.51 -13.19
N VAL A 215 -9.00 -11.02 -12.95
CA VAL A 215 -10.21 -11.60 -13.53
C VAL A 215 -10.22 -11.47 -15.05
N LEU A 216 -9.78 -10.32 -15.57
CA LEU A 216 -9.78 -10.04 -17.00
C LEU A 216 -8.51 -10.53 -17.71
N GLN A 217 -7.51 -11.03 -16.98
CA GLN A 217 -6.19 -11.38 -17.50
C GLN A 217 -5.56 -10.21 -18.31
N THR A 218 -5.50 -9.02 -17.70
CA THR A 218 -4.99 -7.78 -18.34
C THR A 218 -3.95 -7.05 -17.49
N GLY A 219 -3.21 -6.12 -18.09
CA GLY A 219 -2.30 -5.23 -17.36
C GLY A 219 -1.14 -5.99 -16.69
N PRO A 220 -0.83 -5.72 -15.40
CA PRO A 220 0.35 -6.30 -14.75
C PRO A 220 0.26 -7.83 -14.59
N THR A 221 -0.94 -8.41 -14.58
CA THR A 221 -1.10 -9.87 -14.44
C THR A 221 -0.68 -10.64 -15.70
N LEU A 222 -0.53 -9.96 -16.85
CA LEU A 222 0.02 -10.54 -18.08
C LEU A 222 1.50 -10.94 -17.95
N TYR A 223 2.20 -10.37 -16.97
CA TYR A 223 3.60 -10.70 -16.70
C TYR A 223 3.74 -11.92 -15.79
N GLY A 224 2.71 -12.28 -15.04
CA GLY A 224 2.73 -13.38 -14.08
C GLY A 224 2.22 -12.96 -12.70
N ARG A 225 2.54 -13.77 -11.67
CA ARG A 225 2.13 -13.46 -10.30
C ARG A 225 2.93 -12.31 -9.70
N ILE A 226 2.23 -11.41 -9.03
CA ILE A 226 2.82 -10.33 -8.25
C ILE A 226 2.57 -10.60 -6.77
N LYS A 227 3.61 -10.40 -5.96
CA LYS A 227 3.55 -10.50 -4.51
C LYS A 227 3.47 -9.09 -3.92
N LEU A 228 2.57 -8.88 -2.96
CA LEU A 228 2.34 -7.57 -2.37
C LEU A 228 2.52 -7.62 -0.84
N PHE A 229 3.39 -6.74 -0.34
CA PHE A 229 3.57 -6.42 1.07
C PHE A 229 3.14 -4.97 1.29
N ALA A 230 1.86 -4.78 1.60
CA ALA A 230 1.28 -3.45 1.74
C ALA A 230 1.13 -3.06 3.22
N LEU A 231 1.65 -1.88 3.56
CA LEU A 231 1.36 -1.19 4.82
C LEU A 231 0.11 -0.34 4.59
N MET A 232 -0.95 -0.54 5.38
CA MET A 232 -2.21 0.17 5.19
C MET A 232 -2.83 0.61 6.51
N ARG A 233 -3.73 1.59 6.42
CA ARG A 233 -4.46 2.08 7.59
C ARG A 233 -5.38 0.98 8.13
N PRO A 234 -5.61 0.89 9.46
CA PRO A 234 -6.50 -0.11 10.05
C PRO A 234 -7.90 -0.16 9.42
N ARG A 235 -8.47 1.01 9.06
CA ARG A 235 -9.76 1.08 8.37
C ARG A 235 -9.73 0.43 7.00
N ASP A 236 -8.71 0.72 6.19
CA ASP A 236 -8.58 0.17 4.84
C ASP A 236 -8.29 -1.34 4.90
N TYR A 237 -7.57 -1.79 5.92
CA TYR A 237 -7.36 -3.20 6.21
C TYR A 237 -8.68 -3.91 6.52
N ALA A 238 -9.49 -3.37 7.44
CA ALA A 238 -10.78 -3.95 7.79
C ALA A 238 -11.73 -4.02 6.58
N VAL A 239 -11.77 -2.98 5.75
CA VAL A 239 -12.55 -2.99 4.51
C VAL A 239 -12.02 -4.03 3.53
N SER A 240 -10.70 -4.16 3.40
CA SER A 240 -10.09 -5.14 2.50
C SER A 240 -10.40 -6.57 2.93
N THR A 241 -10.22 -6.89 4.21
CA THR A 241 -10.52 -8.23 4.73
C THR A 241 -12.01 -8.57 4.59
N TYR A 242 -12.88 -7.59 4.82
CA TYR A 242 -14.32 -7.76 4.63
C TYR A 242 -14.66 -7.99 3.15
N VAL A 243 -14.32 -7.06 2.24
CA VAL A 243 -14.64 -7.16 0.80
C VAL A 243 -14.07 -8.43 0.16
N ILE A 244 -12.88 -8.85 0.58
CA ILE A 244 -12.25 -10.08 0.08
C ILE A 244 -12.94 -11.31 0.67
N GLY A 245 -13.37 -11.27 1.93
CA GLY A 245 -14.11 -12.36 2.58
C GLY A 245 -15.47 -12.67 1.95
N TYR A 246 -16.16 -11.70 1.34
CA TYR A 246 -17.40 -11.95 0.60
C TYR A 246 -17.14 -12.48 -0.82
N THR A 247 -15.97 -12.21 -1.39
CA THR A 247 -15.64 -12.63 -2.76
C THR A 247 -14.93 -13.99 -2.77
N VAL A 248 -14.26 -14.37 -1.68
CA VAL A 248 -13.52 -15.63 -1.53
C VAL A 248 -13.70 -16.17 -0.10
N ARG A 249 -14.24 -17.39 0.02
CA ARG A 249 -14.51 -18.07 1.31
C ARG A 249 -13.17 -18.50 1.97
N TRP A 250 -12.86 -17.98 3.16
CA TRP A 250 -11.64 -18.31 3.93
C TRP A 250 -11.91 -19.14 5.18
N ARG A 251 -11.00 -20.09 5.48
CA ARG A 251 -10.72 -20.59 6.84
C ARG A 251 -9.69 -19.66 7.47
N LEU A 252 -10.05 -19.02 8.59
CA LEU A 252 -9.18 -18.13 9.35
C LEU A 252 -8.43 -18.92 10.42
N ASN A 253 -7.15 -18.63 10.60
CA ASN A 253 -6.45 -18.87 11.86
C ASN A 253 -5.99 -17.49 12.36
N VAL A 254 -6.51 -17.09 13.51
CA VAL A 254 -6.36 -15.76 14.08
C VAL A 254 -5.08 -15.74 14.90
N ASN A 255 -4.05 -15.05 14.41
CA ASN A 255 -2.92 -14.50 15.19
C ASN A 255 -2.17 -13.50 14.29
N ASP A 256 -2.26 -12.20 14.62
CA ASP A 256 -1.51 -10.99 14.18
C ASP A 256 -1.06 -10.78 12.73
N PHE A 257 -1.33 -11.72 11.83
CA PHE A 257 -0.92 -11.72 10.44
C PHE A 257 -2.06 -12.31 9.62
N VAL A 258 -2.53 -11.57 8.61
CA VAL A 258 -3.43 -12.14 7.61
C VAL A 258 -2.68 -12.25 6.30
N LYS A 259 -2.29 -13.48 5.98
CA LYS A 259 -1.92 -13.89 4.63
C LYS A 259 -3.23 -14.01 3.84
N ILE A 260 -3.58 -12.94 3.13
CA ILE A 260 -4.72 -12.93 2.23
C ILE A 260 -4.29 -13.67 0.97
N ARG A 261 -4.71 -14.92 0.82
CA ARG A 261 -4.57 -15.59 -0.48
C ARG A 261 -5.71 -15.13 -1.40
N PHE A 262 -5.61 -15.30 -2.71
CA PHE A 262 -6.77 -15.17 -3.59
C PHE A 262 -6.81 -16.38 -4.49
N PHE A 263 -7.99 -16.97 -4.63
CA PHE A 263 -8.29 -18.03 -5.58
C PHE A 263 -9.26 -17.46 -6.63
N PRO A 264 -9.09 -17.74 -7.93
CA PRO A 264 -10.07 -17.33 -8.91
C PRO A 264 -11.40 -18.03 -8.66
N PHE A 265 -12.48 -17.26 -8.72
CA PHE A 265 -13.83 -17.79 -8.69
C PHE A 265 -14.11 -18.40 -10.06
N ASN A 266 -14.29 -19.72 -10.10
CA ASN A 266 -14.70 -20.55 -11.23
C ASN A 266 -13.58 -21.20 -12.07
N SER A 267 -13.06 -22.34 -11.58
CA SER A 267 -12.81 -23.49 -12.46
C SER A 267 -13.13 -24.77 -11.69
N ARG A 268 -13.90 -25.68 -12.29
CA ARG A 268 -14.10 -27.05 -11.79
C ARG A 268 -12.87 -27.93 -12.07
N ASN A 269 -11.68 -27.36 -12.05
CA ASN A 269 -10.43 -28.07 -12.19
C ASN A 269 -9.45 -27.50 -11.17
N THR A 270 -9.32 -28.22 -10.06
CA THR A 270 -8.37 -27.95 -8.99
C THR A 270 -6.96 -28.06 -9.54
N ASN A 271 -6.44 -26.98 -10.12
CA ASN A 271 -5.01 -26.74 -10.25
C ASN A 271 -4.73 -25.28 -9.87
N ASN A 272 -4.01 -25.18 -8.76
CA ASN A 272 -3.67 -24.02 -7.95
C ASN A 272 -3.35 -22.72 -8.71
N THR A 273 -4.16 -21.71 -8.49
CA THR A 273 -3.89 -20.31 -8.86
C THR A 273 -3.94 -19.48 -7.58
N GLU A 274 -2.81 -19.40 -6.87
CA GLU A 274 -2.68 -18.72 -5.58
C GLU A 274 -2.08 -17.31 -5.74
N PHE A 275 -2.83 -16.27 -5.40
CA PHE A 275 -2.23 -14.97 -5.03
C PHE A 275 -1.88 -14.98 -3.54
N SER A 276 -0.85 -14.25 -3.11
CA SER A 276 -0.55 -14.06 -1.68
C SER A 276 -0.27 -12.58 -1.42
N CYS A 277 -1.16 -11.93 -0.69
CA CYS A 277 -0.99 -10.60 -0.13
C CYS A 277 -0.77 -10.75 1.37
N THR A 278 0.35 -10.26 1.87
CA THR A 278 0.57 -10.15 3.31
C THR A 278 0.34 -8.70 3.68
N VAL A 279 -0.65 -8.47 4.54
CA VAL A 279 -0.98 -7.13 5.01
C VAL A 279 -0.52 -6.98 6.45
N PHE A 280 0.15 -5.87 6.73
CA PHE A 280 0.56 -5.50 8.08
C PHE A 280 -0.40 -4.46 8.65
N LYS A 281 -0.85 -4.71 9.89
CA LYS A 281 -1.46 -3.68 10.72
C LYS A 281 -0.33 -2.86 11.34
N VAL A 282 -0.22 -1.59 10.98
CA VAL A 282 0.62 -0.65 11.71
C VAL A 282 -0.20 -0.21 12.93
N THR A 283 0.16 -0.72 14.11
CA THR A 283 -0.38 -0.28 15.41
C THR A 283 0.38 0.93 15.93
#